data_AF-A0A3D0W8J4-F1
#
_entry.id   AF-A0A3D0W8J4-F1
#
_cell.length_a   1.000
_cell.length_b   1.000
_cell.length_c   1.000
_cell.angle_alpha   90.00
_cell.angle_beta   90.00
_cell.angle_gamma   90.00
#
_symmetry.space_group_name_H-M   'P 1'
#
loop_
_entity.id
_entity.type
_entity.pdbx_description
1 polymer ?
#
loop_
_entity_poly.entity_id
_entity_poly.type
_entity_poly.pdbx_seq_one_letter_code
_entity_poly.pdbx_strand_id
1 'polypeptide(L)'
;MTSINAIATVSLSGTLEDKLRAAAAAGFRAVEIFDTDFVASALSAAQVRALMDELGLECVLYQPLRDVEGMPEPHRSRALARARQKFEVMRTLRCDRLLLCSNTSPLASGYRDTIVADLRAIGDLAAEYGVTVGYEALAWGRHVADHRVVWDIVQAVDHPNIGILLDSFHSLARGIPSASIREIDPAKLVFVQLADAPRMEMDYLYWSRHFRSLPGQGGFDLATYVAEILRIGYDGPLSLEIFNDRFRSSSAEMVARDGLRSLDALRDAAARKLGQPATMPARAIIEGIEFVEFAVAEADRERLAGMLHGAGFDRIGRHRSKAVELWRAGAANFVLNYEAVGFAAAYRTAHGTSICAIGLVVADGPAAIARARALGVPEHPSDLPAMPALRGVAGSLVYVLDAEAAPAIWADEFVIDDAPAEPRVAIEAIDHLAATVHHDEFLSWQLYWRALFDVAVQAPQDVIDPNGLVQSQAIQNRDG
;
A
#
# COMPACT_ATOMS: atom_id res chain seq x y z
N MET A 1 21.93 -6.59 8.49
CA MET A 1 21.04 -5.45 8.75
C MET A 1 19.85 -5.59 7.83
N THR A 2 18.62 -5.43 8.32
CA THR A 2 17.42 -5.49 7.47
C THR A 2 17.40 -4.31 6.50
N SER A 3 17.10 -4.57 5.22
CA SER A 3 16.88 -3.57 4.18
C SER A 3 15.97 -2.44 4.69
N ILE A 4 16.31 -1.18 4.41
CA ILE A 4 15.53 -0.01 4.80
C ILE A 4 14.31 0.15 3.87
N ASN A 5 13.15 0.50 4.42
CA ASN A 5 11.98 0.89 3.63
C ASN A 5 12.14 2.35 3.21
N ALA A 6 11.87 2.65 1.95
CA ALA A 6 11.89 4.01 1.41
C ALA A 6 10.62 4.32 0.61
N ILE A 7 10.38 5.60 0.38
CA ILE A 7 9.26 6.08 -0.45
C ILE A 7 9.71 7.29 -1.26
N ALA A 8 9.36 7.32 -2.53
CA ALA A 8 9.57 8.49 -3.38
C ALA A 8 8.56 9.59 -3.04
N THR A 9 9.01 10.85 -3.01
CA THR A 9 8.13 11.99 -2.75
C THR A 9 7.01 12.12 -3.79
N VAL A 10 7.21 11.60 -5.01
CA VAL A 10 6.19 11.57 -6.06
C VAL A 10 4.98 10.69 -5.71
N SER A 11 5.14 9.74 -4.79
CA SER A 11 4.09 8.85 -4.28
C SER A 11 3.10 9.56 -3.34
N LEU A 12 3.44 10.78 -2.89
CA LEU A 12 2.68 11.53 -1.89
C LEU A 12 2.19 12.87 -2.47
N SER A 13 1.03 13.34 -1.99
CA SER A 13 0.45 14.64 -2.32
C SER A 13 1.03 15.77 -1.44
N GLY A 14 0.79 17.03 -1.79
CA GLY A 14 1.22 18.19 -1.00
C GLY A 14 2.56 18.81 -1.41
N THR A 15 3.07 19.75 -0.60
CA THR A 15 4.41 20.35 -0.79
C THR A 15 5.52 19.36 -0.46
N LEU A 16 6.77 19.64 -0.86
CA LEU A 16 7.90 18.77 -0.50
C LEU A 16 7.99 18.60 1.03
N GLU A 17 7.74 19.66 1.78
CA GLU A 17 7.71 19.66 3.24
C GLU A 17 6.62 18.73 3.80
N ASP A 18 5.39 18.84 3.29
CA ASP A 18 4.27 17.99 3.72
C ASP A 18 4.59 16.50 3.47
N LYS A 19 5.14 16.20 2.29
CA LYS A 19 5.52 14.84 1.89
C LYS A 19 6.59 14.25 2.81
N LEU A 20 7.62 15.01 3.14
CA LEU A 20 8.68 14.57 4.05
C LEU A 20 8.14 14.34 5.46
N ARG A 21 7.28 15.24 5.96
CA ARG A 21 6.66 15.09 7.28
C ARG A 21 5.73 13.88 7.33
N ALA A 22 4.93 13.65 6.30
CA ALA A 22 4.06 12.48 6.18
C ALA A 22 4.87 11.17 6.16
N ALA A 23 5.95 11.11 5.39
CA ALA A 23 6.83 9.95 5.33
C ALA A 23 7.47 9.64 6.70
N ALA A 24 8.02 10.66 7.38
CA ALA A 24 8.60 10.50 8.71
C ALA A 24 7.55 10.09 9.77
N ALA A 25 6.38 10.72 9.77
CA ALA A 25 5.29 10.39 10.69
C ALA A 25 4.76 8.97 10.50
N ALA A 26 4.79 8.45 9.27
CA ALA A 26 4.45 7.06 8.98
C ALA A 26 5.51 6.05 9.45
N GLY A 27 6.74 6.50 9.73
CA GLY A 27 7.85 5.65 10.18
C GLY A 27 8.90 5.32 9.10
N PHE A 28 8.84 5.95 7.93
CA PHE A 28 9.95 5.86 6.98
C PHE A 28 11.20 6.54 7.56
N ARG A 29 12.37 5.97 7.25
CA ARG A 29 13.68 6.54 7.60
C ARG A 29 14.47 6.98 6.36
N ALA A 30 13.93 6.73 5.17
CA ALA A 30 14.55 7.01 3.91
C ALA A 30 13.51 7.46 2.89
N VAL A 31 13.91 8.38 2.01
CA VAL A 31 13.07 8.88 0.91
C VAL A 31 13.87 9.01 -0.37
N GLU A 32 13.16 8.95 -1.49
CA GLU A 32 13.68 9.39 -2.77
C GLU A 32 13.17 10.79 -3.06
N ILE A 33 14.06 11.72 -3.39
CA ILE A 33 13.66 13.08 -3.77
C ILE A 33 13.36 13.11 -5.26
N PHE A 34 12.09 13.36 -5.58
CA PHE A 34 11.66 13.60 -6.95
C PHE A 34 12.03 15.03 -7.39
N ASP A 35 12.73 15.15 -8.50
CA ASP A 35 13.29 16.38 -9.05
C ASP A 35 12.22 17.45 -9.25
N THR A 36 11.04 17.07 -9.71
CA THR A 36 9.94 18.03 -9.89
C THR A 36 9.43 18.58 -8.55
N ASP A 37 9.39 17.76 -7.49
CA ASP A 37 9.02 18.26 -6.16
C ASP A 37 10.09 19.21 -5.61
N PHE A 38 11.36 18.90 -5.84
CA PHE A 38 12.47 19.76 -5.44
C PHE A 38 12.48 21.09 -6.20
N VAL A 39 12.36 21.04 -7.54
CA VAL A 39 12.33 22.25 -8.39
C VAL A 39 11.12 23.13 -8.10
N ALA A 40 9.98 22.54 -7.71
CA ALA A 40 8.79 23.29 -7.32
C ALA A 40 8.82 23.80 -5.88
N SER A 41 9.73 23.31 -5.04
CA SER A 41 9.82 23.72 -3.64
C SER A 41 10.36 25.15 -3.50
N ALA A 42 9.86 25.87 -2.49
CA ALA A 42 10.43 27.15 -2.09
C ALA A 42 11.74 27.01 -1.30
N LEU A 43 12.09 25.78 -0.88
CA LEU A 43 13.28 25.50 -0.09
C LEU A 43 14.52 25.29 -0.97
N SER A 44 15.65 25.82 -0.51
CA SER A 44 16.97 25.46 -1.05
C SER A 44 17.35 24.02 -0.68
N ALA A 45 18.29 23.42 -1.41
CA ALA A 45 18.81 22.08 -1.10
C ALA A 45 19.33 21.96 0.36
N ALA A 46 19.94 23.02 0.89
CA ALA A 46 20.41 23.05 2.27
C ALA A 46 19.26 23.04 3.29
N GLN A 47 18.17 23.76 3.00
CA GLN A 47 16.97 23.75 3.84
C GLN A 47 16.24 22.41 3.77
N VAL A 48 16.14 21.79 2.59
CA VAL A 48 15.58 20.44 2.45
C VAL A 48 16.42 19.43 3.25
N ARG A 49 17.75 19.48 3.15
CA ARG A 49 18.64 18.62 3.96
C ARG A 49 18.46 18.84 5.46
N ALA A 50 18.35 20.08 5.90
CA ALA A 50 18.13 20.40 7.31
C ALA A 50 16.78 19.87 7.82
N LEU A 51 15.71 19.99 7.01
CA LEU A 51 14.41 19.42 7.33
C LEU A 51 14.47 17.89 7.41
N MET A 52 15.17 17.23 6.48
CA MET A 52 15.38 15.79 6.54
C MET A 52 16.18 15.36 7.78
N ASP A 53 17.19 16.14 8.20
CA ASP A 53 17.93 15.91 9.45
C ASP A 53 17.02 16.02 10.68
N GLU A 54 16.14 17.04 10.75
CA GLU A 54 15.14 17.21 11.82
C GLU A 54 14.18 16.02 11.89
N LEU A 55 13.76 15.51 10.74
CA LEU A 55 12.82 14.40 10.61
C LEU A 55 13.45 13.01 10.74
N GLY A 56 14.78 12.92 10.82
CA GLY A 56 15.48 11.63 10.82
C GLY A 56 15.40 10.85 9.50
N LEU A 57 15.31 11.56 8.37
CA LEU A 57 15.22 11.00 7.02
C LEU A 57 16.55 11.02 6.27
N GLU A 58 16.88 9.92 5.62
CA GLU A 58 17.97 9.82 4.66
C GLU A 58 17.48 10.04 3.22
N CYS A 59 18.29 10.69 2.38
CA CYS A 59 18.01 10.81 0.95
C CYS A 59 18.74 9.67 0.24
N VAL A 60 18.02 8.61 -0.12
CA VAL A 60 18.62 7.37 -0.63
C VAL A 60 18.62 7.27 -2.15
N LEU A 61 17.88 8.16 -2.82
CA LEU A 61 17.87 8.30 -4.27
C LEU A 61 17.44 9.71 -4.65
N TYR A 62 18.09 10.30 -5.66
CA TYR A 62 17.59 11.47 -6.36
C TYR A 62 17.12 11.05 -7.74
N GLN A 63 15.96 11.51 -8.18
CA GLN A 63 15.36 11.04 -9.42
C GLN A 63 14.37 12.03 -10.03
N PRO A 64 14.11 12.00 -11.34
CA PRO A 64 14.82 11.26 -12.37
C PRO A 64 15.84 12.15 -13.10
N LEU A 65 16.83 11.53 -13.73
CA LEU A 65 17.54 12.06 -14.89
C LEU A 65 16.96 11.39 -16.14
N ARG A 66 16.54 12.19 -17.13
CA ARG A 66 15.85 11.73 -18.34
C ARG A 66 16.63 12.04 -19.61
N ASP A 67 16.41 11.23 -20.65
CA ASP A 67 16.82 11.47 -22.04
C ASP A 67 18.30 11.87 -22.17
N VAL A 68 19.20 10.93 -21.84
CA VAL A 68 20.65 11.16 -21.88
C VAL A 68 21.34 10.31 -22.93
N GLU A 69 21.28 8.99 -22.80
CA GLU A 69 22.00 8.07 -23.67
C GLU A 69 21.46 8.10 -25.10
N GLY A 70 22.37 8.07 -26.08
CA GLY A 70 22.01 8.05 -27.50
C GLY A 70 21.56 9.40 -28.06
N MET A 71 21.58 10.49 -27.29
CA MET A 71 21.21 11.81 -27.81
C MET A 71 22.25 12.34 -28.81
N PRO A 72 21.84 12.98 -29.92
CA PRO A 72 22.77 13.65 -30.82
C PRO A 72 23.26 14.99 -30.23
N GLU A 73 24.37 15.53 -30.74
CA GLU A 73 24.73 16.92 -30.46
C GLU A 73 23.72 17.89 -31.11
N PRO A 74 23.38 19.03 -30.46
CA PRO A 74 23.93 19.55 -29.19
C PRO A 74 23.20 19.03 -27.93
N HIS A 75 22.22 18.12 -28.08
CA HIS A 75 21.39 17.65 -26.96
C HIS A 75 22.17 16.81 -25.95
N ARG A 76 23.11 16.00 -26.44
CA ARG A 76 24.03 15.22 -25.61
C ARG A 76 24.81 16.09 -24.63
N SER A 77 25.48 17.14 -25.12
CA SER A 77 26.20 18.08 -24.26
C SER A 77 25.30 18.74 -23.21
N ARG A 78 24.05 19.08 -23.57
CA ARG A 78 23.07 19.64 -22.63
C ARG A 78 22.62 18.63 -21.58
N ALA A 79 22.48 17.36 -21.94
CA ALA A 79 22.09 16.29 -21.01
C ALA A 79 23.19 16.05 -19.97
N LEU A 80 24.46 16.05 -20.37
CA LEU A 80 25.61 15.96 -19.44
C LEU A 80 25.71 17.19 -18.53
N ALA A 81 25.46 18.40 -19.05
CA ALA A 81 25.42 19.61 -18.23
C ALA A 81 24.30 19.55 -17.17
N ARG A 82 23.11 19.06 -17.53
CA ARG A 82 22.00 18.81 -16.59
C ARG A 82 22.37 17.78 -15.53
N ALA A 83 23.06 16.70 -15.90
CA ALA A 83 23.54 15.70 -14.95
C ALA A 83 24.49 16.33 -13.91
N ARG A 84 25.47 17.13 -14.38
CA ARG A 84 26.39 17.87 -13.50
C ARG A 84 25.65 18.75 -12.49
N GLN A 85 24.65 19.51 -12.94
CA GLN A 85 23.84 20.36 -12.04
C GLN A 85 23.12 19.55 -10.96
N LYS A 86 22.56 18.39 -11.33
CA LYS A 86 21.91 17.49 -10.36
C LYS A 86 22.91 16.92 -9.35
N PHE A 87 24.12 16.56 -9.79
CA PHE A 87 25.16 16.06 -8.87
C PHE A 87 25.57 17.10 -7.81
N GLU A 88 25.61 18.39 -8.14
CA GLU A 88 25.85 19.46 -7.14
C GLU A 88 24.71 19.55 -6.10
N VAL A 89 23.46 19.41 -6.54
CA VAL A 89 22.30 19.36 -5.63
C VAL A 89 22.40 18.13 -4.71
N MET A 90 22.72 16.97 -5.28
CA MET A 90 22.86 15.71 -4.55
C MET A 90 23.92 15.76 -3.46
N ARG A 91 25.07 16.41 -3.71
CA ARG A 91 26.09 16.67 -2.68
C ARG A 91 25.53 17.39 -1.47
N THR A 92 24.66 18.39 -1.69
CA THR A 92 24.02 19.14 -0.61
C THR A 92 22.98 18.29 0.13
N LEU A 93 22.21 17.49 -0.59
CA LEU A 93 21.22 16.57 -0.01
C LEU A 93 21.86 15.36 0.69
N ARG A 94 23.18 15.15 0.53
CA ARG A 94 23.92 13.95 0.96
C ARG A 94 23.34 12.67 0.34
N CYS A 95 23.05 12.72 -0.95
CA CYS A 95 22.55 11.59 -1.73
C CYS A 95 23.63 11.12 -2.70
N ASP A 96 23.89 9.82 -2.73
CA ASP A 96 24.96 9.20 -3.54
C ASP A 96 24.41 8.34 -4.69
N ARG A 97 23.08 8.31 -4.91
CA ARG A 97 22.44 7.52 -5.97
C ARG A 97 21.53 8.37 -6.83
N LEU A 98 21.66 8.23 -8.15
CA LEU A 98 20.82 8.89 -9.14
C LEU A 98 20.11 7.85 -10.01
N LEU A 99 18.80 7.99 -10.19
CA LEU A 99 18.06 7.25 -11.22
C LEU A 99 18.23 7.93 -12.58
N LEU A 100 18.75 7.18 -13.56
CA LEU A 100 18.72 7.52 -14.97
C LEU A 100 17.72 6.60 -15.68
N CYS A 101 16.61 7.14 -16.14
CA CYS A 101 15.62 6.36 -16.88
C CYS A 101 15.99 6.30 -18.37
N SER A 102 15.74 5.15 -19.00
CA SER A 102 15.97 4.93 -20.43
C SER A 102 15.33 6.01 -21.30
N ASN A 103 16.03 6.44 -22.33
CA ASN A 103 15.66 7.54 -23.20
C ASN A 103 14.33 7.26 -23.93
N THR A 104 13.47 8.27 -23.96
CA THR A 104 12.15 8.23 -24.64
C THR A 104 12.09 9.11 -25.88
N SER A 105 13.14 9.91 -26.11
CA SER A 105 13.20 10.86 -27.20
C SER A 105 13.22 10.17 -28.57
N PRO A 106 12.46 10.68 -29.56
CA PRO A 106 12.55 10.19 -30.94
C PRO A 106 13.90 10.49 -31.59
N LEU A 107 14.70 11.39 -31.02
CA LEU A 107 16.04 11.73 -31.51
C LEU A 107 17.12 10.73 -31.07
N ALA A 108 16.82 9.87 -30.10
CA ALA A 108 17.80 8.97 -29.52
C ALA A 108 18.27 7.92 -30.54
N SER A 109 19.58 7.71 -30.61
CA SER A 109 20.22 6.59 -31.29
C SER A 109 20.02 5.29 -30.50
N GLY A 110 19.68 4.21 -31.19
CA GLY A 110 19.56 2.86 -30.61
C GLY A 110 20.84 2.02 -30.74
N TYR A 111 21.93 2.59 -31.28
CA TYR A 111 23.18 1.85 -31.43
C TYR A 111 23.79 1.57 -30.05
N ARG A 112 23.96 0.29 -29.73
CA ARG A 112 24.46 -0.18 -28.43
C ARG A 112 25.77 0.50 -28.04
N ASP A 113 26.72 0.62 -28.96
CA ASP A 113 28.03 1.21 -28.68
C ASP A 113 27.91 2.71 -28.30
N THR A 114 26.96 3.43 -28.90
CA THR A 114 26.66 4.82 -28.52
C THR A 114 26.09 4.89 -27.10
N ILE A 115 25.11 4.03 -26.79
CA ILE A 115 24.51 3.97 -25.45
C ILE A 115 25.58 3.64 -24.40
N VAL A 116 26.43 2.65 -24.67
CA VAL A 116 27.51 2.24 -23.77
C VAL A 116 28.52 3.36 -23.57
N ALA A 117 28.94 4.04 -24.64
CA ALA A 117 29.86 5.17 -24.56
C ALA A 117 29.27 6.35 -23.75
N ASP A 118 27.98 6.65 -23.93
CA ASP A 118 27.31 7.73 -23.22
C ASP A 118 27.11 7.41 -21.74
N LEU A 119 26.72 6.19 -21.40
CA LEU A 119 26.61 5.76 -20.00
C LEU A 119 27.98 5.74 -19.32
N ARG A 120 29.07 5.37 -20.02
CA ARG A 120 30.42 5.48 -19.50
C ARG A 120 30.80 6.93 -19.21
N ALA A 121 30.50 7.86 -20.13
CA ALA A 121 30.76 9.28 -19.92
C ALA A 121 29.98 9.89 -18.74
N ILE A 122 28.73 9.44 -18.52
CA ILE A 122 27.97 9.80 -17.31
C ILE A 122 28.61 9.18 -16.07
N GLY A 123 29.12 7.96 -16.17
CA GLY A 123 29.83 7.26 -15.09
C GLY A 123 31.08 8.00 -14.64
N ASP A 124 31.92 8.42 -15.60
CA ASP A 124 33.13 9.22 -15.35
C ASP A 124 32.75 10.53 -14.64
N LEU A 125 31.70 11.20 -15.12
CA LEU A 125 31.19 12.41 -14.49
C LEU A 125 30.67 12.14 -13.07
N ALA A 126 29.89 11.07 -12.87
CA ALA A 126 29.32 10.74 -11.56
C ALA A 126 30.41 10.38 -10.53
N ALA A 127 31.52 9.79 -10.97
CA ALA A 127 32.67 9.48 -10.13
C ALA A 127 33.31 10.73 -9.52
N GLU A 128 33.35 11.87 -10.24
CA GLU A 128 33.84 13.16 -9.72
C GLU A 128 33.04 13.63 -8.48
N TYR A 129 31.80 13.14 -8.34
CA TYR A 129 30.84 13.55 -7.29
C TYR A 129 30.60 12.46 -6.25
N GLY A 130 31.22 11.28 -6.39
CA GLY A 130 30.95 10.12 -5.54
C GLY A 130 29.52 9.58 -5.71
N VAL A 131 28.91 9.77 -6.88
CA VAL A 131 27.55 9.31 -7.19
C VAL A 131 27.59 8.01 -7.98
N THR A 132 26.68 7.09 -7.70
CA THR A 132 26.40 5.90 -8.51
C THR A 132 25.09 6.11 -9.27
N VAL A 133 25.10 5.91 -10.58
CA VAL A 133 23.91 6.04 -11.42
C VAL A 133 23.31 4.66 -11.66
N GLY A 134 22.04 4.51 -11.28
CA GLY A 134 21.23 3.35 -11.62
C GLY A 134 20.49 3.57 -12.93
N TYR A 135 20.80 2.76 -13.94
CA TYR A 135 20.10 2.79 -15.23
C TYR A 135 18.82 1.96 -15.13
N GLU A 136 17.69 2.58 -15.43
CA GLU A 136 16.36 1.97 -15.33
C GLU A 136 15.72 1.86 -16.72
N ALA A 137 15.15 0.69 -17.03
CA ALA A 137 14.31 0.52 -18.22
C ALA A 137 12.89 1.02 -17.95
N LEU A 138 12.48 2.11 -18.61
CA LEU A 138 11.07 2.46 -18.69
C LEU A 138 10.36 1.47 -19.61
N ALA A 139 9.15 1.04 -19.24
CA ALA A 139 8.37 0.10 -20.07
C ALA A 139 8.07 0.62 -21.50
N TRP A 140 8.19 1.92 -21.71
CA TRP A 140 8.02 2.62 -22.99
C TRP A 140 9.32 3.29 -23.48
N GLY A 141 10.49 2.88 -22.96
CA GLY A 141 11.77 3.37 -23.44
C GLY A 141 11.94 3.14 -24.95
N ARG A 142 12.57 4.09 -25.64
CA ARG A 142 12.61 4.12 -27.11
C ARG A 142 13.34 2.90 -27.68
N HIS A 143 14.49 2.56 -27.08
CA HIS A 143 15.35 1.45 -27.50
C HIS A 143 15.61 0.44 -26.39
N VAL A 144 15.53 0.88 -25.13
CA VAL A 144 15.76 0.05 -23.95
C VAL A 144 14.50 0.10 -23.09
N ALA A 145 13.76 -1.00 -23.03
CA ALA A 145 12.50 -1.10 -22.29
C ALA A 145 12.39 -2.43 -21.51
N ASP A 146 13.52 -3.06 -21.25
CA ASP A 146 13.61 -4.37 -20.61
C ASP A 146 14.83 -4.38 -19.67
N HIS A 147 14.65 -4.77 -18.41
CA HIS A 147 15.74 -4.77 -17.43
C HIS A 147 16.88 -5.74 -17.82
N ARG A 148 16.60 -6.76 -18.62
CA ARG A 148 17.63 -7.69 -19.13
C ARG A 148 18.57 -6.98 -20.11
N VAL A 149 17.99 -6.13 -20.96
CA VAL A 149 18.78 -5.29 -21.89
C VAL A 149 19.58 -4.24 -21.13
N VAL A 150 19.00 -3.65 -20.08
CA VAL A 150 19.74 -2.76 -19.16
C VAL A 150 20.92 -3.50 -18.55
N TRP A 151 20.73 -4.73 -18.07
CA TRP A 151 21.81 -5.53 -17.50
C TRP A 151 22.93 -5.81 -18.52
N ASP A 152 22.58 -6.27 -19.73
CA ASP A 152 23.53 -6.48 -20.83
C ASP A 152 24.32 -5.21 -21.19
N ILE A 153 23.69 -4.04 -21.09
CA ILE A 153 24.34 -2.75 -21.32
C ILE A 153 25.26 -2.39 -20.15
N VAL A 154 24.79 -2.51 -18.91
CA VAL A 154 25.59 -2.22 -17.69
C VAL A 154 26.85 -3.08 -17.66
N GLN A 155 26.76 -4.35 -18.03
CA GLN A 155 27.91 -5.23 -18.18
C GLN A 155 28.91 -4.73 -19.24
N ALA A 156 28.43 -4.23 -20.37
CA ALA A 156 29.29 -3.70 -21.43
C ALA A 156 29.90 -2.32 -21.08
N VAL A 157 29.19 -1.51 -20.28
CA VAL A 157 29.73 -0.24 -19.77
C VAL A 157 30.93 -0.51 -18.87
N ASP A 158 30.82 -1.51 -17.99
CA ASP A 158 31.86 -1.94 -17.02
C ASP A 158 32.47 -0.77 -16.25
N HIS A 159 31.61 0.05 -15.63
CA HIS A 159 32.03 1.23 -14.87
C HIS A 159 31.56 1.12 -13.41
N PRO A 160 32.39 1.42 -12.39
CA PRO A 160 32.02 1.27 -10.98
C PRO A 160 30.82 2.13 -10.57
N ASN A 161 30.70 3.34 -11.12
CA ASN A 161 29.59 4.26 -10.84
C ASN A 161 28.35 4.06 -11.73
N ILE A 162 28.30 2.98 -12.52
CA ILE A 162 27.13 2.63 -13.34
C ILE A 162 26.65 1.25 -12.91
N GLY A 163 25.36 1.17 -12.60
CA GLY A 163 24.69 -0.09 -12.28
C GLY A 163 23.25 -0.10 -12.81
N ILE A 164 22.52 -1.14 -12.46
CA ILE A 164 21.11 -1.35 -12.83
C ILE A 164 20.20 -0.88 -11.70
N LEU A 165 19.08 -0.26 -12.07
CA LEU A 165 17.95 0.02 -11.17
C LEU A 165 16.75 -0.79 -11.64
N LEU A 166 16.08 -1.45 -10.69
CA LEU A 166 14.92 -2.28 -10.96
C LEU A 166 13.64 -1.60 -10.49
N ASP A 167 12.68 -1.43 -11.39
CA ASP A 167 11.30 -1.05 -11.07
C ASP A 167 10.36 -2.22 -11.40
N SER A 168 9.53 -2.59 -10.42
CA SER A 168 8.63 -3.74 -10.57
C SER A 168 7.51 -3.49 -11.56
N PHE A 169 6.97 -2.28 -11.66
CA PHE A 169 5.93 -1.96 -12.64
C PHE A 169 6.49 -2.13 -14.06
N HIS A 170 7.66 -1.56 -14.35
CA HIS A 170 8.25 -1.64 -15.68
C HIS A 170 8.54 -3.07 -16.12
N SER A 171 8.97 -3.91 -15.18
CA SER A 171 9.23 -5.32 -15.44
C SER A 171 7.94 -6.14 -15.60
N LEU A 172 7.01 -6.01 -14.65
CA LEU A 172 5.83 -6.88 -14.56
C LEU A 172 4.72 -6.47 -15.52
N ALA A 173 4.57 -5.17 -15.84
CA ALA A 173 3.63 -4.70 -16.85
C ALA A 173 3.97 -5.30 -18.23
N ARG A 174 5.25 -5.47 -18.54
CA ARG A 174 5.73 -6.10 -19.79
C ARG A 174 5.79 -7.62 -19.72
N GLY A 175 5.42 -8.23 -18.60
CA GLY A 175 5.50 -9.68 -18.40
C GLY A 175 6.93 -10.21 -18.40
N ILE A 176 7.94 -9.40 -18.05
CA ILE A 176 9.33 -9.87 -17.96
C ILE A 176 9.42 -10.85 -16.78
N PRO A 177 9.92 -12.09 -16.98
CA PRO A 177 9.93 -13.09 -15.93
C PRO A 177 10.80 -12.66 -14.76
N SER A 178 10.28 -12.67 -13.52
CA SER A 178 11.07 -12.31 -12.34
C SER A 178 12.35 -13.14 -12.18
N ALA A 179 12.35 -14.39 -12.66
CA ALA A 179 13.51 -15.26 -12.63
C ALA A 179 14.74 -14.70 -13.36
N SER A 180 14.59 -13.76 -14.31
CA SER A 180 15.76 -13.14 -14.97
C SER A 180 16.55 -12.20 -14.07
N ILE A 181 16.02 -11.81 -12.90
CA ILE A 181 16.77 -11.06 -11.89
C ILE A 181 17.98 -11.86 -11.40
N ARG A 182 17.93 -13.20 -11.46
CA ARG A 182 19.03 -14.08 -11.02
C ARG A 182 20.33 -13.90 -11.79
N GLU A 183 20.26 -13.33 -13.00
CA GLU A 183 21.43 -13.07 -13.83
C GLU A 183 22.19 -11.80 -13.43
N ILE A 184 21.56 -10.94 -12.60
CA ILE A 184 22.10 -9.65 -12.19
C ILE A 184 23.12 -9.86 -11.07
N ASP A 185 24.30 -9.25 -11.21
CA ASP A 185 25.25 -9.13 -10.11
C ASP A 185 24.67 -8.19 -9.03
N PRO A 186 24.45 -8.66 -7.79
CA PRO A 186 23.91 -7.82 -6.71
C PRO A 186 24.78 -6.58 -6.43
N ALA A 187 26.09 -6.63 -6.70
CA ALA A 187 26.99 -5.47 -6.52
C ALA A 187 26.72 -4.34 -7.54
N LYS A 188 26.03 -4.64 -8.63
CA LYS A 188 25.61 -3.68 -9.65
C LYS A 188 24.15 -3.25 -9.51
N LEU A 189 23.36 -3.87 -8.63
CA LEU A 189 21.99 -3.45 -8.36
C LEU A 189 21.99 -2.23 -7.44
N VAL A 190 21.81 -1.04 -8.03
CA VAL A 190 21.93 0.25 -7.34
C VAL A 190 20.74 0.49 -6.42
N PHE A 191 19.53 0.17 -6.90
CA PHE A 191 18.28 0.51 -6.22
C PHE A 191 17.11 -0.33 -6.73
N VAL A 192 16.07 -0.45 -5.90
CA VAL A 192 14.82 -1.18 -6.22
C VAL A 192 13.61 -0.31 -5.89
N GLN A 193 12.78 -0.06 -6.90
CA GLN A 193 11.49 0.59 -6.79
C GLN A 193 10.36 -0.44 -6.98
N LEU A 194 9.35 -0.33 -6.14
CA LEU A 194 8.23 -1.24 -6.05
C LEU A 194 6.94 -0.46 -6.28
N ALA A 195 6.19 -0.94 -7.27
CA ALA A 195 4.88 -0.48 -7.64
C ALA A 195 4.05 -1.68 -8.10
N ASP A 196 2.87 -1.83 -7.50
CA ASP A 196 1.83 -2.74 -7.97
C ASP A 196 0.94 -2.02 -8.98
N ALA A 197 0.11 -2.75 -9.71
CA ALA A 197 -0.94 -2.18 -10.53
C ALA A 197 -2.03 -3.21 -10.84
N PRO A 198 -3.30 -2.81 -11.03
CA PRO A 198 -4.30 -3.70 -11.60
C PRO A 198 -3.89 -4.10 -13.02
N ARG A 199 -4.07 -5.37 -13.39
CA ARG A 199 -3.76 -5.84 -14.75
C ARG A 199 -4.75 -5.23 -15.74
N MET A 200 -4.24 -4.48 -16.69
CA MET A 200 -5.02 -3.76 -17.69
C MET A 200 -4.34 -3.85 -19.06
N GLU A 201 -5.15 -3.87 -20.12
CA GLU A 201 -4.66 -3.77 -21.50
C GLU A 201 -4.75 -2.31 -21.95
N MET A 202 -3.64 -1.57 -21.85
CA MET A 202 -3.55 -0.18 -22.30
C MET A 202 -2.09 0.22 -22.55
N ASP A 203 -1.87 1.45 -23.03
CA ASP A 203 -0.53 2.02 -23.18
C ASP A 203 0.23 2.05 -21.83
N TYR A 204 1.51 1.65 -21.85
CA TYR A 204 2.31 1.52 -20.63
C TYR A 204 2.55 2.85 -19.91
N LEU A 205 2.74 3.94 -20.66
CA LEU A 205 2.97 5.26 -20.07
C LEU A 205 1.71 5.74 -19.37
N TYR A 206 0.57 5.62 -20.03
CA TYR A 206 -0.72 5.97 -19.44
C TYR A 206 -1.01 5.09 -18.21
N TRP A 207 -0.84 3.77 -18.33
CA TRP A 207 -1.04 2.83 -17.22
C TRP A 207 -0.19 3.21 -16.00
N SER A 208 1.11 3.45 -16.23
CA SER A 208 2.07 3.79 -15.20
C SER A 208 1.76 5.10 -14.49
N ARG A 209 1.22 6.11 -15.19
CA ARG A 209 0.98 7.44 -14.63
C ARG A 209 -0.26 7.52 -13.75
N HIS A 210 -1.22 6.64 -13.98
CA HIS A 210 -2.56 6.78 -13.42
C HIS A 210 -2.94 5.64 -12.47
N PHE A 211 -2.39 4.43 -12.64
CA PHE A 211 -2.87 3.24 -11.95
C PHE A 211 -1.78 2.43 -11.21
N ARG A 212 -0.57 2.96 -11.01
CA ARG A 212 0.35 2.33 -10.03
C ARG A 212 -0.33 2.34 -8.65
N SER A 213 0.00 1.40 -7.80
CA SER A 213 -0.57 1.26 -6.46
C SER A 213 0.44 0.62 -5.51
N LEU A 214 0.17 0.64 -4.22
CA LEU A 214 1.06 0.02 -3.24
C LEU A 214 1.01 -1.51 -3.40
N PRO A 215 2.10 -2.22 -3.04
CA PRO A 215 2.10 -3.67 -2.97
C PRO A 215 0.87 -4.26 -2.28
N GLY A 216 0.18 -5.17 -2.97
CA GLY A 216 -1.02 -5.80 -2.44
C GLY A 216 -2.30 -5.00 -2.68
N GLN A 217 -2.26 -3.91 -3.45
CA GLN A 217 -3.45 -3.21 -3.95
C GLN A 217 -3.71 -3.47 -5.44
N GLY A 218 -2.75 -4.06 -6.15
CA GLY A 218 -2.88 -4.41 -7.55
C GLY A 218 -2.95 -5.93 -7.77
N GLY A 219 -2.52 -6.34 -8.96
CA GLY A 219 -2.55 -7.71 -9.47
C GLY A 219 -1.19 -8.23 -9.96
N PHE A 220 -0.08 -7.57 -9.60
CA PHE A 220 1.26 -8.07 -9.92
C PHE A 220 1.77 -9.06 -8.87
N ASP A 221 2.59 -10.03 -9.30
CA ASP A 221 3.26 -10.99 -8.40
C ASP A 221 4.55 -10.40 -7.82
N LEU A 222 4.38 -9.35 -7.00
CA LEU A 222 5.49 -8.65 -6.36
C LEU A 222 6.23 -9.54 -5.35
N ALA A 223 5.53 -10.47 -4.70
CA ALA A 223 6.15 -11.36 -3.72
C ALA A 223 7.21 -12.26 -4.38
N THR A 224 6.94 -12.78 -5.58
CA THR A 224 7.97 -13.49 -6.35
C THR A 224 9.06 -12.52 -6.83
N TYR A 225 8.72 -11.34 -7.34
CA TYR A 225 9.70 -10.34 -7.79
C TYR A 225 10.72 -9.97 -6.70
N VAL A 226 10.24 -9.63 -5.50
CA VAL A 226 11.10 -9.33 -4.35
C VAL A 226 11.85 -10.55 -3.85
N ALA A 227 11.25 -11.75 -3.88
CA ALA A 227 11.97 -12.97 -3.52
C ALA A 227 13.19 -13.21 -4.43
N GLU A 228 13.09 -12.91 -5.73
CA GLU A 228 14.24 -13.01 -6.65
C GLU A 228 15.34 -11.99 -6.35
N ILE A 229 14.97 -10.76 -5.99
CA ILE A 229 15.91 -9.70 -5.57
C ILE A 229 16.65 -10.10 -4.29
N LEU A 230 15.92 -10.58 -3.28
CA LEU A 230 16.52 -11.03 -2.03
C LEU A 230 17.39 -12.28 -2.24
N ARG A 231 17.01 -13.16 -3.17
CA ARG A 231 17.77 -14.39 -3.48
C ARG A 231 19.16 -14.10 -4.04
N ILE A 232 19.31 -13.05 -4.87
CA ILE A 232 20.64 -12.65 -5.37
C ILE A 232 21.49 -11.96 -4.30
N GLY A 233 20.96 -11.73 -3.10
CA GLY A 233 21.69 -11.14 -1.99
C GLY A 233 21.62 -9.62 -1.91
N TYR A 234 20.68 -8.98 -2.61
CA TYR A 234 20.45 -7.55 -2.46
C TYR A 234 19.93 -7.21 -1.06
N ASP A 235 20.65 -6.34 -0.36
CA ASP A 235 20.34 -5.88 0.99
C ASP A 235 20.05 -4.36 1.08
N GLY A 236 20.08 -3.67 -0.07
CA GLY A 236 19.79 -2.25 -0.19
C GLY A 236 18.30 -1.91 0.00
N PRO A 237 17.91 -0.63 -0.13
CA PRO A 237 16.54 -0.18 0.11
C PRO A 237 15.49 -0.85 -0.79
N LEU A 238 14.34 -1.20 -0.22
CA LEU A 238 13.13 -1.45 -1.00
C LEU A 238 12.26 -0.19 -0.92
N SER A 239 12.00 0.43 -2.07
CA SER A 239 11.34 1.71 -2.10
C SER A 239 10.03 1.69 -2.88
N LEU A 240 9.13 2.63 -2.58
CA LEU A 240 7.85 2.80 -3.27
C LEU A 240 7.90 3.99 -4.22
N GLU A 241 7.63 3.75 -5.51
CA GLU A 241 7.48 4.81 -6.52
C GLU A 241 6.11 4.71 -7.20
N ILE A 242 5.15 5.50 -6.74
CA ILE A 242 3.75 5.36 -7.15
C ILE A 242 3.26 6.63 -7.85
N PHE A 243 2.85 6.49 -9.10
CA PHE A 243 2.08 7.50 -9.82
C PHE A 243 0.62 7.06 -9.87
N ASN A 244 -0.21 7.67 -9.04
CA ASN A 244 -1.62 7.36 -8.93
C ASN A 244 -2.43 8.63 -8.71
N ASP A 245 -3.45 8.86 -9.54
CA ASP A 245 -4.29 10.04 -9.44
C ASP A 245 -5.10 10.07 -8.13
N ARG A 246 -5.56 8.92 -7.66
CA ARG A 246 -6.26 8.79 -6.37
C ARG A 246 -5.36 9.21 -5.22
N PHE A 247 -4.09 8.79 -5.24
CA PHE A 247 -3.15 9.16 -4.17
C PHE A 247 -2.83 10.65 -4.18
N ARG A 248 -2.75 11.25 -5.37
CA ARG A 248 -2.55 12.69 -5.53
C ARG A 248 -3.71 13.53 -4.99
N SER A 249 -4.91 12.97 -4.93
CA SER A 249 -6.09 13.58 -4.32
C SER A 249 -6.34 13.14 -2.86
N SER A 250 -5.49 12.28 -2.29
CA SER A 250 -5.65 11.70 -0.95
C SER A 250 -4.72 12.32 0.08
N SER A 251 -4.94 11.98 1.36
CA SER A 251 -4.04 12.33 2.46
C SER A 251 -2.67 11.69 2.31
N ALA A 252 -1.61 12.51 2.26
CA ALA A 252 -0.22 12.03 2.22
C ALA A 252 0.12 11.13 3.42
N GLU A 253 -0.40 11.44 4.61
CA GLU A 253 -0.15 10.63 5.80
C GLU A 253 -0.78 9.23 5.71
N MET A 254 -2.01 9.14 5.16
CA MET A 254 -2.68 7.86 4.95
C MET A 254 -1.88 7.01 3.96
N VAL A 255 -1.53 7.58 2.80
CA VAL A 255 -0.74 6.88 1.76
C VAL A 255 0.62 6.45 2.28
N ALA A 256 1.29 7.28 3.10
CA ALA A 256 2.57 6.92 3.70
C ALA A 256 2.45 5.76 4.70
N ARG A 257 1.45 5.77 5.60
CA ARG A 257 1.21 4.65 6.54
C ARG A 257 0.88 3.36 5.80
N ASP A 258 0.03 3.44 4.79
CA ASP A 258 -0.30 2.30 3.95
C ASP A 258 0.92 1.80 3.17
N GLY A 259 1.78 2.72 2.71
CA GLY A 259 3.03 2.40 2.05
C GLY A 259 3.94 1.56 2.93
N LEU A 260 4.20 1.98 4.16
CA LEU A 260 5.03 1.20 5.08
C LEU A 260 4.43 -0.19 5.35
N ARG A 261 3.12 -0.26 5.61
CA ARG A 261 2.40 -1.52 5.79
C ARG A 261 2.54 -2.46 4.59
N SER A 262 2.43 -1.91 3.39
CA SER A 262 2.52 -2.68 2.14
C SER A 262 3.90 -3.30 1.93
N LEU A 263 4.97 -2.57 2.26
CA LEU A 263 6.34 -3.06 2.17
C LEU A 263 6.61 -4.16 3.20
N ASP A 264 6.14 -4.00 4.43
CA ASP A 264 6.34 -4.99 5.49
C ASP A 264 5.57 -6.29 5.20
N ALA A 265 4.33 -6.18 4.72
CA ALA A 265 3.56 -7.33 4.24
C ALA A 265 4.22 -8.02 3.04
N LEU A 266 4.75 -7.24 2.08
CA LEU A 266 5.45 -7.77 0.91
C LEU A 266 6.75 -8.49 1.28
N ARG A 267 7.52 -7.95 2.22
CA ARG A 267 8.73 -8.58 2.74
C ARG A 267 8.44 -9.91 3.42
N ASP A 268 7.41 -9.97 4.27
CA ASP A 268 6.95 -11.22 4.89
C ASP A 268 6.58 -12.25 3.82
N ALA A 269 5.81 -11.85 2.79
CA ALA A 269 5.43 -12.74 1.70
C ALA A 269 6.64 -13.25 0.88
N ALA A 270 7.61 -12.38 0.59
CA ALA A 270 8.82 -12.76 -0.13
C ALA A 270 9.73 -13.68 0.71
N ALA A 271 9.91 -13.39 2.01
CA ALA A 271 10.69 -14.20 2.94
C ALA A 271 10.11 -15.63 3.05
N ARG A 272 8.78 -15.76 3.17
CA ARG A 272 8.10 -17.07 3.17
C ARG A 272 8.34 -17.86 1.88
N LYS A 273 8.31 -17.21 0.71
CA LYS A 273 8.63 -17.85 -0.58
C LYS A 273 10.09 -18.36 -0.64
N LEU A 274 10.99 -17.74 0.12
CA LEU A 274 12.39 -18.16 0.24
C LEU A 274 12.60 -19.22 1.33
N GLY A 275 11.56 -19.61 2.08
CA GLY A 275 11.69 -20.49 3.24
C GLY A 275 12.45 -19.84 4.40
N GLN A 276 12.52 -18.51 4.45
CA GLN A 276 13.14 -17.77 5.54
C GLN A 276 12.19 -17.68 6.76
N PRO A 277 12.72 -17.48 7.97
CA PRO A 277 11.90 -17.29 9.16
C PRO A 277 10.95 -16.11 9.00
N ALA A 278 9.67 -16.32 9.34
CA ALA A 278 8.67 -15.26 9.31
C ALA A 278 8.93 -14.23 10.43
N THR A 279 8.78 -12.95 10.11
CA THR A 279 8.93 -11.84 11.07
C THR A 279 7.60 -11.47 11.73
N MET A 280 6.49 -12.03 11.26
CA MET A 280 5.16 -11.86 11.81
C MET A 280 4.32 -13.14 11.62
N PRO A 281 3.20 -13.32 12.35
CA PRO A 281 2.28 -14.43 12.12
C PRO A 281 1.70 -14.42 10.70
N ALA A 282 1.20 -15.56 10.22
CA ALA A 282 0.53 -15.63 8.92
C ALA A 282 -0.78 -14.82 8.92
N ARG A 283 -1.32 -14.53 7.73
CA ARG A 283 -2.63 -13.90 7.60
C ARG A 283 -3.71 -14.74 8.29
N ALA A 284 -4.58 -14.09 9.03
CA ALA A 284 -5.62 -14.76 9.81
C ALA A 284 -6.69 -15.36 8.90
N ILE A 285 -7.16 -16.56 9.22
CA ILE A 285 -8.28 -17.19 8.52
C ILE A 285 -9.56 -16.72 9.20
N ILE A 286 -10.46 -16.11 8.43
CA ILE A 286 -11.79 -15.70 8.89
C ILE A 286 -12.73 -16.90 8.77
N GLU A 287 -13.32 -17.31 9.89
CA GLU A 287 -14.26 -18.43 9.97
C GLU A 287 -15.72 -17.97 9.93
N GLY A 288 -15.97 -16.70 10.23
CA GLY A 288 -17.31 -16.13 10.14
C GLY A 288 -17.39 -14.68 10.63
N ILE A 289 -18.56 -14.08 10.40
CA ILE A 289 -18.92 -12.77 10.95
C ILE A 289 -19.77 -13.02 12.19
N GLU A 290 -19.22 -12.70 13.36
CA GLU A 290 -19.93 -12.88 14.63
C GLU A 290 -21.02 -11.83 14.79
N PHE A 291 -20.72 -10.57 14.47
CA PHE A 291 -21.69 -9.49 14.54
C PHE A 291 -21.36 -8.29 13.65
N VAL A 292 -22.39 -7.47 13.43
CA VAL A 292 -22.25 -6.12 12.86
C VAL A 292 -22.80 -5.11 13.87
N GLU A 293 -22.01 -4.10 14.21
CA GLU A 293 -22.40 -3.02 15.11
C GLU A 293 -22.75 -1.75 14.33
N PHE A 294 -23.91 -1.20 14.63
CA PHE A 294 -24.41 0.05 14.10
C PHE A 294 -24.32 1.14 15.15
N ALA A 295 -23.75 2.28 14.79
CA ALA A 295 -23.92 3.51 15.56
C ALA A 295 -25.23 4.16 15.09
N VAL A 296 -26.25 4.22 15.95
CA VAL A 296 -27.61 4.60 15.53
C VAL A 296 -28.02 5.93 16.12
N ALA A 297 -28.56 6.83 15.30
CA ALA A 297 -29.17 8.08 15.76
C ALA A 297 -30.56 7.82 16.35
N GLU A 298 -30.92 8.59 17.38
CA GLU A 298 -32.22 8.46 18.04
C GLU A 298 -33.38 8.56 17.03
N ALA A 299 -33.28 9.47 16.06
CA ALA A 299 -34.29 9.66 15.02
C ALA A 299 -34.44 8.46 14.06
N ASP A 300 -33.42 7.60 13.94
CA ASP A 300 -33.43 6.43 13.06
C ASP A 300 -33.79 5.13 13.79
N ARG A 301 -33.85 5.16 15.14
CA ARG A 301 -34.02 3.97 15.97
C ARG A 301 -35.24 3.14 15.60
N GLU A 302 -36.41 3.75 15.58
CA GLU A 302 -37.67 3.05 15.27
C GLU A 302 -37.70 2.53 13.83
N ARG A 303 -37.18 3.33 12.89
CA ARG A 303 -37.11 2.98 11.47
C ARG A 303 -36.22 1.75 11.25
N LEU A 304 -35.02 1.74 11.81
CA LEU A 304 -34.07 0.63 11.69
C LEU A 304 -34.60 -0.63 12.38
N ALA A 305 -35.15 -0.50 13.60
CA ALA A 305 -35.77 -1.61 14.31
C ALA A 305 -36.93 -2.24 13.50
N GLY A 306 -37.78 -1.42 12.88
CA GLY A 306 -38.85 -1.88 12.00
C GLY A 306 -38.34 -2.61 10.76
N MET A 307 -37.26 -2.11 10.14
CA MET A 307 -36.60 -2.78 9.00
C MET A 307 -36.03 -4.15 9.39
N LEU A 308 -35.31 -4.23 10.51
CA LEU A 308 -34.75 -5.48 11.01
C LEU A 308 -35.84 -6.50 11.34
N HIS A 309 -36.90 -6.06 12.02
CA HIS A 309 -38.05 -6.91 12.31
C HIS A 309 -38.75 -7.42 11.06
N GLY A 310 -38.93 -6.55 10.06
CA GLY A 310 -39.48 -6.93 8.76
C GLY A 310 -38.59 -7.91 7.98
N ALA A 311 -37.27 -7.86 8.20
CA ALA A 311 -36.30 -8.78 7.62
C ALA A 311 -36.17 -10.12 8.38
N GLY A 312 -36.85 -10.28 9.51
CA GLY A 312 -36.85 -11.52 10.30
C GLY A 312 -35.91 -11.54 11.51
N PHE A 313 -35.35 -10.39 11.90
CA PHE A 313 -34.57 -10.26 13.13
C PHE A 313 -35.47 -9.86 14.31
N ASP A 314 -35.19 -10.42 15.48
CA ASP A 314 -35.85 -10.03 16.72
C ASP A 314 -34.83 -9.42 17.69
N ARG A 315 -35.28 -8.45 18.49
CA ARG A 315 -34.48 -7.97 19.62
C ARG A 315 -34.50 -9.06 20.69
N ILE A 316 -33.33 -9.62 20.98
CA ILE A 316 -33.15 -10.72 21.92
C ILE A 316 -32.50 -10.29 23.23
N GLY A 317 -32.08 -9.03 23.36
CA GLY A 317 -31.51 -8.57 24.62
C GLY A 317 -31.12 -7.10 24.64
N ARG A 318 -30.83 -6.63 25.84
CA ARG A 318 -30.31 -5.30 26.13
C ARG A 318 -29.03 -5.41 26.92
N HIS A 319 -28.06 -4.57 26.59
CA HIS A 319 -26.81 -4.53 27.31
C HIS A 319 -27.08 -4.17 28.78
N ARG A 320 -26.32 -4.77 29.72
CA ARG A 320 -26.58 -4.64 31.16
C ARG A 320 -26.50 -3.21 31.67
N SER A 321 -25.62 -2.39 31.09
CA SER A 321 -25.30 -1.04 31.55
C SER A 321 -25.29 0.06 30.49
N LYS A 322 -25.31 -0.29 29.20
CA LYS A 322 -25.13 0.64 28.07
C LYS A 322 -26.44 0.71 27.27
N ALA A 323 -26.68 1.80 26.57
CA ALA A 323 -27.80 1.95 25.64
C ALA A 323 -27.53 1.18 24.35
N VAL A 324 -27.48 -0.15 24.46
CA VAL A 324 -27.16 -1.06 23.35
C VAL A 324 -28.16 -2.20 23.32
N GLU A 325 -28.64 -2.54 22.13
CA GLU A 325 -29.58 -3.64 21.89
C GLU A 325 -28.94 -4.72 21.03
N LEU A 326 -29.22 -5.98 21.35
CA LEU A 326 -28.82 -7.15 20.57
C LEU A 326 -30.02 -7.67 19.77
N TRP A 327 -29.83 -7.78 18.45
CA TRP A 327 -30.80 -8.29 17.50
C TRP A 327 -30.25 -9.55 16.83
N ARG A 328 -31.08 -10.59 16.69
CA ARG A 328 -30.64 -11.90 16.18
C ARG A 328 -31.64 -12.52 15.22
N ALA A 329 -31.12 -13.21 14.21
CA ALA A 329 -31.83 -14.17 13.37
C ALA A 329 -30.88 -15.32 13.00
N GLY A 330 -31.20 -16.55 13.40
CA GLY A 330 -30.25 -17.67 13.31
C GLY A 330 -28.97 -17.38 14.09
N ALA A 331 -27.82 -17.52 13.43
CA ALA A 331 -26.51 -17.14 13.96
C ALA A 331 -26.12 -15.68 13.67
N ALA A 332 -26.90 -14.93 12.88
CA ALA A 332 -26.59 -13.53 12.56
C ALA A 332 -26.90 -12.62 13.76
N ASN A 333 -25.90 -11.86 14.23
CA ASN A 333 -26.05 -10.88 15.30
C ASN A 333 -25.87 -9.45 14.79
N PHE A 334 -26.82 -8.57 15.11
CA PHE A 334 -26.68 -7.12 14.93
C PHE A 334 -26.73 -6.41 16.28
N VAL A 335 -25.78 -5.52 16.50
CA VAL A 335 -25.66 -4.70 17.71
C VAL A 335 -26.07 -3.28 17.36
N LEU A 336 -27.14 -2.77 17.96
CA LEU A 336 -27.56 -1.39 17.76
C LEU A 336 -27.12 -0.55 18.95
N ASN A 337 -26.16 0.36 18.70
CA ASN A 337 -25.55 1.19 19.72
C ASN A 337 -26.11 2.62 19.70
N TYR A 338 -26.78 2.99 20.78
CA TYR A 338 -27.43 4.28 20.99
C TYR A 338 -26.69 5.17 21.99
N GLU A 339 -25.49 4.78 22.44
CA GLU A 339 -24.74 5.55 23.43
C GLU A 339 -24.55 7.00 22.97
N ALA A 340 -24.75 7.94 23.91
CA ALA A 340 -24.63 9.37 23.66
C ALA A 340 -23.17 9.86 23.73
N VAL A 341 -22.27 9.05 24.29
CA VAL A 341 -20.84 9.33 24.45
C VAL A 341 -20.02 8.12 24.01
N GLY A 342 -18.71 8.32 23.81
CA GLY A 342 -17.78 7.25 23.43
C GLY A 342 -17.68 7.04 21.91
N PHE A 343 -17.15 5.88 21.51
CA PHE A 343 -16.80 5.56 20.13
C PHE A 343 -18.00 5.68 19.17
N ALA A 344 -19.09 4.95 19.43
CA ALA A 344 -20.26 4.95 18.55
C ALA A 344 -20.87 6.35 18.40
N ALA A 345 -20.89 7.14 19.47
CA ALA A 345 -21.36 8.53 19.42
C ALA A 345 -20.49 9.40 18.51
N ALA A 346 -19.17 9.31 18.65
CA ALA A 346 -18.22 10.05 17.82
C ALA A 346 -18.31 9.62 16.34
N TYR A 347 -18.40 8.32 16.09
CA TYR A 347 -18.55 7.77 14.73
C TYR A 347 -19.85 8.24 14.07
N ARG A 348 -20.96 8.20 14.81
CA ARG A 348 -22.25 8.71 14.34
C ARG A 348 -22.22 10.21 14.03
N THR A 349 -21.47 11.02 14.79
CA THR A 349 -21.30 12.45 14.47
C THR A 349 -20.62 12.65 13.12
N ALA A 350 -19.66 11.80 12.76
CA ALA A 350 -18.94 11.89 11.50
C ALA A 350 -19.71 11.27 10.32
N HIS A 351 -20.44 10.18 10.54
CA HIS A 351 -20.98 9.32 9.47
C HIS A 351 -22.51 9.15 9.48
N GLY A 352 -23.21 9.67 10.49
CA GLY A 352 -24.64 9.40 10.70
C GLY A 352 -24.90 7.94 11.13
N THR A 353 -26.15 7.50 10.99
CA THR A 353 -26.53 6.10 11.28
C THR A 353 -25.85 5.15 10.30
N SER A 354 -24.90 4.36 10.78
CA SER A 354 -23.99 3.59 9.93
C SER A 354 -23.37 2.40 10.68
N ILE A 355 -22.77 1.45 9.93
CA ILE A 355 -21.94 0.39 10.51
C ILE A 355 -20.66 1.02 11.04
N CYS A 356 -20.41 0.88 12.35
CA CYS A 356 -19.23 1.42 13.01
C CYS A 356 -18.22 0.33 13.39
N ALA A 357 -18.66 -0.93 13.51
CA ALA A 357 -17.77 -2.05 13.77
C ALA A 357 -18.26 -3.39 13.21
N ILE A 358 -17.32 -4.30 13.00
CA ILE A 358 -17.58 -5.69 12.59
C ILE A 358 -16.81 -6.62 13.53
N GLY A 359 -17.48 -7.66 14.04
CA GLY A 359 -16.85 -8.75 14.78
C GLY A 359 -16.57 -9.94 13.87
N LEU A 360 -15.31 -10.34 13.80
CA LEU A 360 -14.86 -11.49 13.01
C LEU A 360 -14.43 -12.62 13.92
N VAL A 361 -14.94 -13.83 13.65
CA VAL A 361 -14.37 -15.05 14.21
C VAL A 361 -13.16 -15.43 13.36
N VAL A 362 -12.02 -15.64 14.01
CA VAL A 362 -10.79 -16.08 13.36
C VAL A 362 -10.24 -17.33 14.04
N ALA A 363 -9.49 -18.12 13.28
CA ALA A 363 -8.89 -19.37 13.77
C ALA A 363 -7.87 -19.18 14.91
N ASP A 364 -7.22 -17.99 14.99
CA ASP A 364 -6.24 -17.65 16.03
C ASP A 364 -6.22 -16.11 16.23
N GLY A 365 -7.00 -15.63 17.20
CA GLY A 365 -7.13 -14.23 17.55
C GLY A 365 -5.81 -13.60 18.03
N PRO A 366 -5.08 -14.21 18.98
CA PRO A 366 -3.76 -13.72 19.40
C PRO A 366 -2.77 -13.56 18.24
N ALA A 367 -2.72 -14.50 17.30
CA ALA A 367 -1.87 -14.39 16.11
C ALA A 367 -2.32 -13.26 15.17
N ALA A 368 -3.63 -13.08 14.97
CA ALA A 368 -4.18 -11.99 14.16
C ALA A 368 -3.83 -10.61 14.74
N ILE A 369 -3.97 -10.41 16.05
CA ILE A 369 -3.58 -9.17 16.74
C ILE A 369 -2.06 -8.95 16.66
N ALA A 370 -1.26 -9.99 16.89
CA ALA A 370 0.20 -9.89 16.77
C ALA A 370 0.65 -9.51 15.35
N ARG A 371 -0.02 -10.02 14.31
CA ARG A 371 0.21 -9.61 12.92
C ARG A 371 -0.20 -8.16 12.68
N ALA A 372 -1.37 -7.74 13.17
CA ALA A 372 -1.85 -6.38 13.05
C ALA A 372 -0.85 -5.37 13.64
N ARG A 373 -0.31 -5.67 14.83
CA ARG A 373 0.73 -4.89 15.49
C ARG A 373 2.02 -4.80 14.67
N ALA A 374 2.47 -5.92 14.10
CA ALA A 374 3.66 -5.96 13.24
C ALA A 374 3.49 -5.13 11.95
N LEU A 375 2.25 -4.93 11.50
CA LEU A 375 1.87 -4.15 10.32
C LEU A 375 1.48 -2.69 10.64
N GLY A 376 1.71 -2.24 11.87
CA GLY A 376 1.39 -0.89 12.30
C GLY A 376 -0.11 -0.57 12.28
N VAL A 377 -0.98 -1.57 12.42
CA VAL A 377 -2.43 -1.36 12.59
C VAL A 377 -2.70 -1.06 14.06
N PRO A 378 -3.25 0.11 14.41
CA PRO A 378 -3.47 0.47 15.80
C PRO A 378 -4.56 -0.39 16.44
N GLU A 379 -4.29 -0.87 17.66
CA GLU A 379 -5.32 -1.45 18.52
C GLU A 379 -6.21 -0.34 19.08
N HIS A 380 -7.50 -0.65 19.23
CA HIS A 380 -8.45 0.17 19.97
C HIS A 380 -8.67 -0.46 21.35
N PRO A 381 -8.59 0.31 22.45
CA PRO A 381 -8.90 -0.21 23.78
C PRO A 381 -10.32 -0.78 23.80
N SER A 382 -10.43 -2.06 24.12
CA SER A 382 -11.72 -2.72 24.33
C SER A 382 -11.97 -2.85 25.83
N ASP A 383 -13.21 -2.59 26.25
CA ASP A 383 -13.65 -2.85 27.63
C ASP A 383 -13.71 -4.37 27.92
N LEU A 384 -13.63 -5.20 26.87
CA LEU A 384 -13.76 -6.65 26.93
C LEU A 384 -12.44 -7.31 26.50
N PRO A 385 -11.70 -7.94 27.43
CA PRO A 385 -10.45 -8.63 27.10
C PRO A 385 -10.62 -9.73 26.05
N ALA A 386 -11.80 -10.38 26.00
CA ALA A 386 -12.13 -11.42 25.03
C ALA A 386 -12.46 -10.88 23.62
N MET A 387 -12.49 -9.56 23.44
CA MET A 387 -12.87 -8.93 22.18
C MET A 387 -11.89 -7.79 21.84
N PRO A 388 -10.62 -8.11 21.52
CA PRO A 388 -9.67 -7.11 21.08
C PRO A 388 -10.14 -6.45 19.79
N ALA A 389 -9.87 -5.15 19.67
CA ALA A 389 -10.35 -4.33 18.57
C ALA A 389 -9.18 -3.71 17.81
N LEU A 390 -9.26 -3.73 16.48
CA LEU A 390 -8.34 -3.04 15.59
C LEU A 390 -9.03 -1.82 15.01
N ARG A 391 -8.29 -0.72 14.83
CA ARG A 391 -8.77 0.41 14.03
C ARG A 391 -8.74 0.03 12.56
N GLY A 392 -9.92 0.01 11.95
CA GLY A 392 -10.12 -0.13 10.51
C GLY A 392 -9.92 1.17 9.76
N VAL A 393 -10.22 1.13 8.46
CA VAL A 393 -10.23 2.31 7.59
C VAL A 393 -11.48 3.16 7.89
N ALA A 394 -11.42 4.45 7.61
CA ALA A 394 -12.44 5.45 7.95
C ALA A 394 -12.77 5.54 9.46
N GLY A 395 -11.92 4.99 10.33
CA GLY A 395 -12.12 5.02 11.78
C GLY A 395 -13.07 3.96 12.33
N SER A 396 -13.52 3.01 11.49
CA SER A 396 -14.30 1.84 11.92
C SER A 396 -13.48 0.93 12.86
N LEU A 397 -14.15 -0.01 13.54
CA LEU A 397 -13.49 -1.05 14.34
C LEU A 397 -13.68 -2.44 13.73
N VAL A 398 -12.63 -3.24 13.82
CA VAL A 398 -12.68 -4.68 13.51
C VAL A 398 -12.32 -5.43 14.78
N TYR A 399 -13.32 -6.08 15.38
CA TYR A 399 -13.11 -6.95 16.52
C TYR A 399 -12.67 -8.33 16.05
N VAL A 400 -11.68 -8.88 16.74
CA VAL A 400 -11.10 -10.18 16.42
C VAL A 400 -11.41 -11.13 17.55
N LEU A 401 -12.23 -12.15 17.27
CA LEU A 401 -12.73 -13.10 18.25
C LEU A 401 -12.20 -14.50 17.98
N ASP A 402 -11.90 -15.25 19.04
CA ASP A 402 -11.69 -16.69 18.95
C ASP A 402 -13.05 -17.41 18.93
N ALA A 403 -13.17 -18.46 18.12
CA ALA A 403 -14.43 -19.19 17.92
C ALA A 403 -15.05 -19.71 19.23
N GLU A 404 -14.22 -20.11 20.20
CA GLU A 404 -14.68 -20.63 21.49
C GLU A 404 -15.20 -19.53 22.43
N ALA A 405 -14.74 -18.28 22.26
CA ALA A 405 -15.06 -17.17 23.14
C ALA A 405 -16.30 -16.38 22.69
N ALA A 406 -16.61 -16.38 21.38
CA ALA A 406 -17.66 -15.55 20.80
C ALA A 406 -19.06 -15.73 21.44
N PRO A 407 -19.57 -16.97 21.68
CA PRO A 407 -20.90 -17.14 22.26
C PRO A 407 -21.04 -16.66 23.71
N ALA A 408 -19.96 -16.77 24.51
CA ALA A 408 -19.98 -16.42 25.93
C ALA A 408 -20.14 -14.91 26.15
N ILE A 409 -19.58 -14.10 25.25
CA ILE A 409 -19.62 -12.63 25.33
C ILE A 409 -21.06 -12.11 25.39
N TRP A 410 -21.98 -12.72 24.64
CA TRP A 410 -23.38 -12.27 24.62
C TRP A 410 -24.08 -12.49 25.97
N ALA A 411 -23.84 -13.63 26.62
CA ALA A 411 -24.45 -13.94 27.91
C ALA A 411 -23.89 -13.05 29.03
N ASP A 412 -22.60 -12.71 28.94
CA ASP A 412 -21.92 -11.90 29.94
C ASP A 412 -22.32 -10.42 29.82
N GLU A 413 -22.50 -9.87 28.62
CA GLU A 413 -22.75 -8.44 28.41
C GLU A 413 -24.24 -8.05 28.33
N PHE A 414 -25.12 -8.99 27.96
CA PHE A 414 -26.54 -8.71 27.73
C PHE A 414 -27.45 -9.43 28.72
N VAL A 415 -28.55 -8.75 29.08
CA VAL A 415 -29.74 -9.39 29.64
C VAL A 415 -30.57 -9.86 28.45
N ILE A 416 -30.67 -11.17 28.28
CA ILE A 416 -31.40 -11.80 27.18
C ILE A 416 -32.90 -11.79 27.50
N ASP A 417 -33.70 -11.27 26.56
CA ASP A 417 -35.16 -11.30 26.57
C ASP A 417 -35.64 -12.76 26.38
N ASP A 418 -36.86 -13.10 26.83
CA ASP A 418 -37.42 -14.44 26.60
C ASP A 418 -37.46 -14.77 25.09
N ALA A 419 -37.02 -15.97 24.72
CA ALA A 419 -36.89 -16.36 23.32
C ALA A 419 -38.25 -16.27 22.58
N PRO A 420 -38.32 -15.66 21.38
CA PRO A 420 -39.54 -15.68 20.59
C PRO A 420 -39.94 -17.13 20.23
N ALA A 421 -41.25 -17.38 20.23
CA ALA A 421 -41.83 -18.66 19.85
C ALA A 421 -41.69 -18.88 18.34
N GLU A 422 -40.60 -19.55 17.96
CA GLU A 422 -40.19 -19.96 16.61
C GLU A 422 -39.68 -18.84 15.66
N PRO A 423 -38.59 -19.11 14.91
CA PRO A 423 -38.06 -18.17 13.94
C PRO A 423 -39.05 -17.96 12.78
N ARG A 424 -39.33 -16.70 12.45
CA ARG A 424 -40.29 -16.32 11.39
C ARG A 424 -39.75 -16.57 9.98
N VAL A 425 -38.44 -16.52 9.83
CA VAL A 425 -37.69 -16.72 8.59
C VAL A 425 -36.47 -17.58 8.91
N ALA A 426 -36.13 -18.53 8.03
CA ALA A 426 -34.92 -19.34 8.15
C ALA A 426 -33.70 -18.54 7.68
N ILE A 427 -33.22 -17.62 8.52
CA ILE A 427 -31.90 -17.00 8.37
C ILE A 427 -30.90 -17.89 9.11
N GLU A 428 -29.84 -18.32 8.42
CA GLU A 428 -28.81 -19.19 9.01
C GLU A 428 -27.67 -18.35 9.61
N ALA A 429 -27.05 -17.47 8.82
CA ALA A 429 -25.92 -16.64 9.22
C ALA A 429 -25.77 -15.42 8.29
N ILE A 430 -24.77 -14.56 8.58
CA ILE A 430 -24.33 -13.50 7.67
C ILE A 430 -23.37 -14.11 6.66
N ASP A 431 -23.78 -14.13 5.39
CA ASP A 431 -22.98 -14.62 4.26
C ASP A 431 -21.89 -13.62 3.86
N HIS A 432 -22.28 -12.37 3.56
CA HIS A 432 -21.34 -11.32 3.15
C HIS A 432 -21.76 -9.94 3.65
N LEU A 433 -20.81 -9.00 3.61
CA LEU A 433 -21.03 -7.58 3.87
C LEU A 433 -20.61 -6.76 2.65
N ALA A 434 -21.52 -5.91 2.19
CA ALA A 434 -21.22 -4.90 1.17
C ALA A 434 -21.04 -3.55 1.85
N ALA A 435 -19.86 -2.95 1.71
CA ALA A 435 -19.55 -1.62 2.22
C ALA A 435 -19.33 -0.65 1.05
N THR A 436 -20.09 0.44 1.04
CA THR A 436 -19.83 1.58 0.15
C THR A 436 -18.81 2.49 0.83
N VAL A 437 -17.66 2.68 0.20
CA VAL A 437 -16.54 3.45 0.75
C VAL A 437 -16.20 4.61 -0.19
N HIS A 438 -15.53 5.63 0.35
CA HIS A 438 -15.04 6.72 -0.49
C HIS A 438 -13.98 6.21 -1.48
N HIS A 439 -13.97 6.82 -2.67
CA HIS A 439 -13.13 6.38 -3.78
C HIS A 439 -11.62 6.46 -3.47
N ASP A 440 -11.22 7.46 -2.67
CA ASP A 440 -9.86 7.69 -2.20
C ASP A 440 -9.44 6.69 -1.12
N GLU A 441 -10.36 6.17 -0.32
CA GLU A 441 -10.09 5.15 0.71
C GLU A 441 -10.10 3.71 0.17
N PHE A 442 -10.67 3.47 -1.02
CA PHE A 442 -10.90 2.14 -1.57
C PHE A 442 -9.64 1.25 -1.58
N LEU A 443 -8.49 1.81 -1.98
CA LEU A 443 -7.23 1.07 -2.02
C LEU A 443 -6.69 0.77 -0.60
N SER A 444 -6.91 1.67 0.36
CA SER A 444 -6.58 1.44 1.77
C SER A 444 -7.42 0.31 2.36
N TRP A 445 -8.72 0.26 2.03
CA TRP A 445 -9.60 -0.85 2.39
C TRP A 445 -9.06 -2.18 1.88
N GLN A 446 -8.71 -2.26 0.59
CA GLN A 446 -8.14 -3.51 0.04
C GLN A 446 -6.85 -3.94 0.73
N LEU A 447 -5.94 -3.00 0.95
CA LEU A 447 -4.68 -3.31 1.60
C LEU A 447 -4.90 -3.82 3.03
N TYR A 448 -5.78 -3.17 3.80
CA TYR A 448 -6.11 -3.56 5.17
C TYR A 448 -6.53 -5.03 5.24
N TRP A 449 -7.53 -5.42 4.43
CA TRP A 449 -8.07 -6.77 4.42
C TRP A 449 -7.05 -7.80 3.94
N ARG A 450 -6.35 -7.54 2.82
CA ARG A 450 -5.40 -8.50 2.22
C ARG A 450 -4.11 -8.66 3.01
N ALA A 451 -3.72 -7.64 3.77
CA ALA A 451 -2.52 -7.68 4.61
C ALA A 451 -2.77 -8.46 5.91
N LEU A 452 -3.97 -8.35 6.49
CA LEU A 452 -4.33 -8.98 7.77
C LEU A 452 -4.90 -10.38 7.61
N PHE A 453 -5.78 -10.59 6.63
CA PHE A 453 -6.60 -11.79 6.52
C PHE A 453 -6.30 -12.59 5.25
N ASP A 454 -6.49 -13.91 5.29
CA ASP A 454 -6.26 -14.80 4.17
C ASP A 454 -7.43 -14.76 3.20
N VAL A 455 -7.49 -13.66 2.45
CA VAL A 455 -8.57 -13.36 1.50
C VAL A 455 -8.02 -13.10 0.10
N ALA A 456 -8.86 -13.34 -0.89
CA ALA A 456 -8.59 -13.12 -2.31
C ALA A 456 -9.51 -12.04 -2.87
N VAL A 457 -8.95 -11.18 -3.72
CA VAL A 457 -9.69 -10.12 -4.42
C VAL A 457 -10.22 -10.66 -5.74
N GLN A 458 -11.49 -10.40 -6.03
CA GLN A 458 -12.12 -10.73 -7.30
C GLN A 458 -11.90 -9.63 -8.35
N ALA A 459 -12.21 -9.94 -9.61
CA ALA A 459 -12.17 -8.93 -10.66
C ALA A 459 -13.15 -7.77 -10.34
N PRO A 460 -12.73 -6.51 -10.51
CA PRO A 460 -13.62 -5.38 -10.29
C PRO A 460 -14.73 -5.37 -11.35
N GLN A 461 -15.90 -4.88 -10.96
CA GLN A 461 -17.08 -4.73 -11.81
C GLN A 461 -17.64 -3.32 -11.66
N ASP A 462 -17.97 -2.69 -12.78
CA ASP A 462 -18.64 -1.40 -12.77
C ASP A 462 -20.15 -1.61 -12.66
N VAL A 463 -20.74 -1.06 -11.61
CA VAL A 463 -22.18 -1.08 -11.33
C VAL A 463 -22.76 0.28 -11.65
N ILE A 464 -23.78 0.30 -12.51
CA ILE A 464 -24.50 1.52 -12.85
C ILE A 464 -25.54 1.79 -11.76
N ASP A 465 -25.28 2.78 -10.90
CA ASP A 465 -26.20 3.25 -9.88
C ASP A 465 -26.88 4.55 -10.35
N PRO A 466 -28.14 4.85 -9.95
CA PRO A 466 -28.78 6.12 -10.27
C PRO A 466 -27.98 7.36 -9.85
N ASN A 467 -27.10 7.25 -8.85
CA ASN A 467 -26.24 8.33 -8.37
C ASN A 467 -24.86 8.36 -9.03
N GLY A 468 -24.53 7.40 -9.90
CA GLY A 468 -23.26 7.36 -10.64
C GLY A 468 -22.71 5.95 -10.88
N LEU A 469 -21.53 5.89 -11.49
CA LEU A 469 -20.82 4.63 -11.66
C LEU A 469 -20.14 4.23 -10.34
N VAL A 470 -20.45 3.06 -9.82
CA VAL A 470 -19.84 2.49 -8.62
C VAL A 470 -18.92 1.35 -9.03
N GLN A 471 -17.64 1.48 -8.70
CA GLN A 471 -16.70 0.37 -8.85
C GLN A 471 -16.90 -0.60 -7.67
N SER A 472 -17.39 -1.80 -7.97
CA SER A 472 -17.56 -2.89 -7.01
C SER A 472 -16.40 -3.88 -7.14
N GLN A 473 -15.86 -4.33 -6.01
CA GLN A 473 -14.85 -5.38 -6.01
C GLN A 473 -14.96 -6.22 -4.74
N ALA A 474 -15.29 -7.50 -4.93
CA ALA A 474 -15.44 -8.43 -3.82
C ALA A 474 -14.07 -8.89 -3.29
N ILE A 475 -14.02 -9.10 -1.97
CA ILE A 475 -12.93 -9.75 -1.25
C ILE A 475 -13.54 -10.96 -0.56
N GLN A 476 -13.03 -12.15 -0.84
CA GLN A 476 -13.64 -13.41 -0.42
C GLN A 476 -12.61 -14.28 0.32
N ASN A 477 -13.07 -15.07 1.28
CA ASN A 477 -12.21 -16.05 1.96
C ASN A 477 -12.17 -17.34 1.12
N ARG A 478 -11.79 -18.47 1.72
CA ARG A 478 -11.72 -19.76 1.01
C ARG A 478 -13.08 -20.39 0.78
N ASP A 479 -14.04 -20.10 1.65
CA ASP A 479 -15.37 -20.71 1.64
C ASP A 479 -16.38 -19.91 0.81
N GLY A 480 -16.00 -18.69 0.41
CA GLY A 480 -16.78 -17.76 -0.39
C GLY A 480 -16.91 -16.45 0.36
#